data_AF-A0A7V2W4K5-F1
#
_entry.id   AF-A0A7V2W4K5-F1
#
_cell.length_a   1.000
_cell.length_b   1.000
_cell.length_c   1.000
_cell.angle_alpha   90.00
_cell.angle_beta   90.00
_cell.angle_gamma   90.00
#
_symmetry.space_group_name_H-M   'P 1'
#
loop_
_entity.id
_entity.type
_entity.pdbx_description
1 polymer ?
#
loop_
_entity_poly.entity_id
_entity_poly.type
_entity_poly.pdbx_seq_one_letter_code
_entity_poly.pdbx_strand_id
1 'polypeptide(L)'
;MNKLKYIWTSSKIELLLTFLILALAFLWVGFTNDSPFYVNVMDSWYVNWIDPTVTITTLLIAVFVWINNKLQEWKNELPKKLDAHFKFKGKYVISCFHANLIGEHDIRALAQQIGAQINKGDWLKFSPIVNPSKPIIEKTKSGKYYRSFSIEVNLNELPEHCQTDYRVWIVDSEDSNKIEKKNIKGHPIQFFSNHHQA
;
A
#
# COMPACT_ATOMS: atom_id res chain seq x y z
N MET A 1 -14.29 -4.18 -6.36
CA MET A 1 -14.09 -5.58 -5.98
C MET A 1 -13.57 -5.59 -4.55
N ASN A 2 -14.37 -6.12 -3.62
CA ASN A 2 -14.21 -5.90 -2.17
C ASN A 2 -12.93 -6.57 -1.65
N LYS A 3 -12.20 -5.92 -0.74
CA LYS A 3 -11.01 -6.48 -0.03
C LYS A 3 -11.24 -7.92 0.43
N LEU A 4 -12.45 -8.21 0.90
CA LEU A 4 -12.92 -9.53 1.29
C LEU A 4 -12.84 -10.58 0.18
N LYS A 5 -13.15 -10.24 -1.08
CA LYS A 5 -13.20 -11.22 -2.19
C LYS A 5 -11.80 -11.71 -2.58
N TYR A 6 -10.78 -10.84 -2.54
CA TYR A 6 -9.40 -11.22 -2.83
C TYR A 6 -8.85 -12.15 -1.74
N ILE A 7 -9.02 -11.75 -0.47
CA ILE A 7 -8.64 -12.58 0.69
C ILE A 7 -9.31 -13.94 0.57
N TRP A 8 -10.63 -13.97 0.37
CA TRP A 8 -11.43 -15.19 0.34
C TRP A 8 -11.15 -16.16 -0.82
N THR A 9 -10.45 -15.74 -1.88
CA THR A 9 -10.17 -16.63 -3.03
C THR A 9 -8.79 -17.28 -2.92
N SER A 10 -7.79 -16.53 -2.46
CA SER A 10 -6.44 -17.06 -2.20
C SER A 10 -6.39 -17.87 -0.90
N SER A 11 -7.19 -17.51 0.11
CA SER A 11 -7.18 -18.15 1.42
C SER A 11 -7.89 -19.51 1.55
N LYS A 12 -8.65 -19.95 0.54
CA LYS A 12 -9.51 -21.14 0.70
C LYS A 12 -8.70 -22.38 1.00
N ILE A 13 -7.57 -22.56 0.32
CA ILE A 13 -6.73 -23.76 0.45
C ILE A 13 -6.01 -23.77 1.81
N GLU A 14 -5.46 -22.63 2.22
CA GLU A 14 -4.78 -22.47 3.51
C GLU A 14 -5.76 -22.68 4.68
N LEU A 15 -6.97 -22.13 4.62
CA LEU A 15 -8.00 -22.33 5.65
C LEU A 15 -8.49 -23.78 5.71
N LEU A 16 -8.65 -24.45 4.56
CA LEU A 16 -9.09 -25.84 4.48
C LEU A 16 -8.02 -26.78 5.07
N LEU A 17 -6.73 -26.51 4.82
CA LEU A 17 -5.62 -27.25 5.43
C LEU A 17 -5.57 -27.05 6.95
N THR A 18 -5.71 -25.82 7.44
CA THR A 18 -5.73 -25.56 8.89
C THR A 18 -6.91 -26.26 9.57
N PHE A 19 -8.10 -26.22 8.94
CA PHE A 19 -9.28 -26.90 9.44
C PHE A 19 -9.12 -28.44 9.42
N LEU A 20 -8.50 -28.99 8.38
CA LEU A 20 -8.18 -30.41 8.28
C LEU A 20 -7.23 -30.85 9.41
N ILE A 21 -6.18 -30.08 9.68
CA ILE A 21 -5.22 -30.38 10.75
C ILE A 21 -5.90 -30.33 12.13
N LEU A 22 -6.75 -29.32 12.37
CA LEU A 22 -7.53 -29.23 13.60
C LEU A 22 -8.52 -30.40 13.76
N ALA A 23 -9.20 -30.79 12.68
CA ALA A 23 -10.11 -31.93 12.69
C ALA A 23 -9.36 -33.24 12.97
N LEU A 24 -8.18 -33.43 12.38
CA LEU A 24 -7.32 -34.59 12.65
C LEU A 24 -6.80 -34.60 14.09
N ALA A 25 -6.40 -33.45 14.64
CA ALA A 25 -5.97 -33.33 16.04
C ALA A 25 -7.14 -33.61 17.01
N PHE A 26 -8.34 -33.10 16.71
CA PHE A 26 -9.53 -33.36 17.51
C PHE A 26 -9.94 -34.84 17.46
N LEU A 27 -9.90 -35.46 16.28
CA LEU A 27 -10.12 -36.90 16.11
C LEU A 27 -9.08 -37.73 16.86
N TRP A 28 -7.80 -37.33 16.84
CA TRP A 28 -6.73 -37.99 17.58
C TRP A 28 -6.97 -37.96 19.09
N VAL A 29 -7.37 -36.81 19.64
CA VAL A 29 -7.73 -36.69 21.06
C VAL A 29 -8.95 -37.54 21.41
N GLY A 30 -9.96 -37.58 20.54
CA GLY A 30 -11.13 -38.43 20.71
C GLY A 30 -10.83 -39.94 20.69
N PHE A 31 -9.82 -40.37 19.93
CA PHE A 31 -9.44 -41.78 19.78
C PHE A 31 -8.46 -42.30 20.85
N THR A 32 -7.77 -41.40 21.56
CA THR A 32 -6.74 -41.78 22.56
C THR A 32 -7.25 -41.80 24.00
N ASN A 33 -8.52 -41.49 24.22
CA ASN A 33 -9.17 -41.42 25.53
C ASN A 33 -9.65 -42.79 26.10
N ASP A 34 -8.90 -43.86 25.84
CA ASP A 34 -9.17 -45.19 26.43
C ASP A 34 -8.36 -45.48 27.72
N SER A 35 -7.70 -44.48 28.31
CA SER A 35 -6.99 -44.67 29.59
C SER A 35 -7.77 -44.13 30.79
N PRO A 36 -7.99 -44.95 31.85
CA PRO A 36 -8.60 -44.50 33.10
C PRO A 36 -7.55 -43.70 33.90
N PHE A 37 -7.35 -42.44 33.54
CA PHE A 37 -6.47 -41.55 34.28
C PHE A 37 -7.16 -41.13 35.59
N TYR A 38 -6.62 -41.56 36.73
CA TYR A 38 -7.11 -41.19 38.06
C TYR A 38 -6.84 -39.69 38.29
N VAL A 39 -7.85 -38.85 38.03
CA VAL A 39 -7.76 -37.39 38.15
C VAL A 39 -8.18 -36.97 39.56
N ASN A 40 -7.24 -36.44 40.36
CA ASN A 40 -7.57 -35.70 41.57
C ASN A 40 -8.52 -34.54 41.21
N VAL A 41 -9.51 -34.22 42.05
CA VAL A 41 -10.57 -33.24 41.73
C VAL A 41 -10.02 -31.84 41.36
N MET A 42 -8.81 -31.50 41.81
CA MET A 42 -8.11 -30.27 41.42
C MET A 42 -7.52 -30.29 40.00
N ASP A 43 -7.26 -31.46 39.41
CA ASP A 43 -6.79 -31.60 38.03
C ASP A 43 -7.96 -31.57 37.03
N SER A 44 -9.16 -31.97 37.45
CA SER A 44 -10.33 -32.07 36.56
C SER A 44 -10.80 -30.72 36.03
N TRP A 45 -10.88 -29.68 36.87
CA TRP A 45 -11.40 -28.38 36.41
C TRP A 45 -10.37 -27.66 35.52
N TYR A 46 -9.08 -27.77 35.83
CA TYR A 46 -8.00 -27.17 35.05
C TYR A 46 -7.92 -27.82 33.65
N VAL A 47 -7.85 -29.16 33.59
CA VAL A 47 -7.74 -29.89 32.32
C VAL A 47 -8.99 -29.72 31.45
N ASN A 48 -10.18 -29.66 32.05
CA ASN A 48 -11.43 -29.57 31.27
C ASN A 48 -11.73 -28.16 30.75
N TRP A 49 -11.25 -27.10 31.41
CA TRP A 49 -11.60 -25.72 31.03
C TRP A 49 -10.40 -24.92 30.52
N ILE A 50 -9.25 -24.99 31.19
CA ILE A 50 -8.10 -24.15 30.89
C ILE A 50 -7.38 -24.65 29.63
N ASP A 51 -7.10 -25.96 29.52
CA ASP A 51 -6.36 -26.50 28.37
C ASP A 51 -7.08 -26.26 27.02
N PRO A 52 -8.41 -26.49 26.89
CA PRO A 52 -9.13 -26.17 25.66
C PRO A 52 -9.16 -24.67 25.39
N THR A 53 -9.33 -23.84 26.43
CA THR A 53 -9.37 -22.38 26.29
C THR A 53 -8.03 -21.84 25.79
N VAL A 54 -6.91 -22.27 26.37
CA VAL A 54 -5.56 -21.87 25.95
C VAL A 54 -5.30 -22.29 24.50
N THR A 55 -5.73 -23.49 24.12
CA THR A 55 -5.60 -24.00 22.76
C THR A 55 -6.41 -23.16 21.77
N ILE A 56 -7.68 -22.85 22.07
CA ILE A 56 -8.54 -22.00 21.24
C ILE A 56 -8.00 -20.58 21.15
N THR A 57 -7.54 -19.99 22.25
CA THR A 57 -6.96 -18.64 22.26
C THR A 57 -5.70 -18.59 21.41
N THR A 58 -4.82 -19.59 21.53
CA THR A 58 -3.61 -19.68 20.71
C THR A 58 -3.95 -19.77 19.22
N LEU A 59 -4.96 -20.58 18.87
CA LEU A 59 -5.46 -20.69 17.51
C LEU A 59 -5.99 -19.34 17.00
N LEU A 60 -6.79 -18.62 17.79
CA LEU A 60 -7.32 -17.30 17.41
C LEU A 60 -6.21 -16.28 17.15
N ILE A 61 -5.17 -16.27 18.00
CA ILE A 61 -3.99 -15.41 17.81
C ILE A 61 -3.27 -15.77 16.51
N ALA A 62 -3.05 -17.05 16.23
CA ALA A 62 -2.40 -17.50 15.01
C ALA A 62 -3.19 -17.08 13.75
N VAL A 63 -4.52 -17.28 13.74
CA VAL A 63 -5.39 -16.82 12.64
C VAL A 63 -5.32 -15.30 12.47
N PHE A 64 -5.33 -14.54 13.57
CA PHE A 64 -5.23 -13.09 13.53
C PHE A 64 -3.91 -12.60 12.91
N VAL A 65 -2.78 -13.19 13.32
CA VAL A 65 -1.46 -12.89 12.75
C VAL A 65 -1.42 -13.21 11.25
N TRP A 66 -1.94 -14.38 10.87
CA TRP A 66 -1.99 -14.79 9.46
C TRP A 66 -2.83 -13.83 8.59
N ILE A 67 -4.02 -13.42 9.05
CA ILE A 67 -4.84 -12.43 8.33
C ILE A 67 -4.09 -11.11 8.15
N ASN A 68 -3.42 -10.62 9.20
CA ASN A 68 -2.66 -9.36 9.13
C ASN A 68 -1.49 -9.45 8.14
N ASN A 69 -0.78 -10.58 8.12
CA ASN A 69 0.32 -10.80 7.18
C ASN A 69 -0.19 -10.82 5.73
N LYS A 70 -1.30 -11.52 5.44
CA LYS A 70 -1.92 -11.53 4.10
C LYS A 70 -2.41 -10.15 3.68
N LEU A 71 -2.95 -9.36 4.61
CA LEU A 71 -3.34 -7.98 4.32
C LEU A 71 -2.15 -7.08 4.00
N GLN A 72 -1.00 -7.28 4.64
CA GLN A 72 0.23 -6.55 4.34
C GLN A 72 0.83 -6.98 3.00
N GLU A 73 0.86 -8.29 2.72
CA GLU A 73 1.30 -8.85 1.44
C GLU A 73 0.50 -8.26 0.28
N TRP A 74 -0.83 -8.28 0.37
CA TRP A 74 -1.70 -7.66 -0.63
C TRP A 74 -1.37 -6.17 -0.85
N LYS A 75 -1.13 -5.40 0.22
CA LYS A 75 -0.75 -3.98 0.10
C LYS A 75 0.61 -3.77 -0.57
N ASN A 76 1.52 -4.71 -0.39
CA ASN A 76 2.89 -4.65 -0.95
C ASN A 76 2.94 -5.07 -2.42
N GLU A 77 2.03 -5.95 -2.85
CA GLU A 77 1.84 -6.36 -4.25
C GLU A 77 1.18 -5.30 -5.12
N LEU A 78 0.48 -4.32 -4.53
CA LEU A 78 -0.15 -3.25 -5.29
C LEU A 78 0.91 -2.46 -6.09
N PRO A 79 0.64 -2.13 -7.37
CA PRO A 79 1.48 -1.22 -8.12
C PRO A 79 1.67 0.07 -7.35
N LYS A 80 2.90 0.54 -7.22
CA LYS A 80 3.23 1.77 -6.52
C LYS A 80 3.36 2.88 -7.55
N LYS A 81 2.75 4.01 -7.25
CA LYS A 81 2.71 5.19 -8.11
C LYS A 81 3.20 6.40 -7.32
N LEU A 82 3.95 7.29 -7.97
CA LEU A 82 4.49 8.50 -7.37
C LEU A 82 3.95 9.74 -8.06
N ASP A 83 3.42 10.65 -7.26
CA ASP A 83 3.09 12.02 -7.62
C ASP A 83 4.18 12.95 -7.07
N ALA A 84 4.96 13.55 -7.95
CA ALA A 84 6.05 14.45 -7.59
C ALA A 84 5.66 15.89 -7.90
N HIS A 85 5.65 16.74 -6.87
CA HIS A 85 5.30 18.15 -7.00
C HIS A 85 6.48 19.04 -6.64
N PHE A 86 6.85 19.95 -7.54
CA PHE A 86 7.94 20.91 -7.32
C PHE A 86 7.37 22.30 -7.10
N LYS A 87 7.76 22.90 -5.98
CA LYS A 87 7.34 24.23 -5.54
C LYS A 87 8.51 25.21 -5.59
N PHE A 88 8.28 26.40 -6.10
CA PHE A 88 9.20 27.53 -5.95
C PHE A 88 8.47 28.68 -5.27
N LYS A 89 9.02 29.19 -4.16
CA LYS A 89 8.41 30.27 -3.35
C LYS A 89 6.91 30.01 -3.03
N GLY A 90 6.58 28.77 -2.64
CA GLY A 90 5.23 28.35 -2.28
C GLY A 90 4.27 28.08 -3.44
N LYS A 91 4.69 28.30 -4.69
CA LYS A 91 3.89 28.03 -5.89
C LYS A 91 4.36 26.76 -6.59
N TYR A 92 3.43 25.90 -6.99
CA TYR A 92 3.75 24.75 -7.82
C TYR A 92 4.16 25.21 -9.21
N VAL A 93 5.29 24.71 -9.70
CA VAL A 93 5.85 25.05 -11.02
C VAL A 93 5.90 23.83 -11.93
N ILE A 94 6.11 22.65 -11.36
CA ILE A 94 6.15 21.38 -12.08
C ILE A 94 5.42 20.34 -11.24
N SER A 95 4.59 19.50 -11.88
CA SER A 95 4.12 18.26 -11.26
C SER A 95 4.20 17.09 -12.22
N CYS A 96 4.52 15.92 -11.68
CA CYS A 96 4.40 14.64 -12.34
C CYS A 96 3.40 13.78 -11.57
N PHE A 97 2.52 13.09 -12.29
CA PHE A 97 1.49 12.24 -11.72
C PHE A 97 1.64 10.80 -12.20
N HIS A 98 1.40 9.87 -11.27
CA HIS A 98 1.35 8.43 -11.47
C HIS A 98 2.61 7.81 -12.08
N ALA A 99 3.79 8.35 -11.76
CA ALA A 99 5.05 7.75 -12.17
C ALA A 99 5.21 6.36 -11.53
N ASN A 100 5.67 5.36 -12.29
CA ASN A 100 5.88 4.01 -11.76
C ASN A 100 7.00 4.02 -10.71
N LEU A 101 6.69 3.52 -9.51
CA LEU A 101 7.62 3.45 -8.40
C LEU A 101 7.95 1.99 -8.08
N ILE A 102 9.23 1.65 -7.96
CA ILE A 102 9.67 0.28 -7.63
C ILE A 102 9.56 0.06 -6.11
N GLY A 103 10.17 0.96 -5.33
CA GLY A 103 10.17 0.93 -3.87
C GLY A 103 9.98 2.30 -3.22
N GLU A 104 9.59 2.30 -1.95
CA GLU A 104 9.42 3.54 -1.16
C GLU A 104 10.77 4.25 -0.94
N HIS A 105 11.87 3.51 -0.93
CA HIS A 105 13.22 4.05 -0.80
C HIS A 105 13.64 4.87 -2.05
N ASP A 106 13.05 4.59 -3.20
CA ASP A 106 13.38 5.27 -4.46
C ASP A 106 12.65 6.59 -4.67
N ILE A 107 11.70 6.95 -3.80
CA ILE A 107 10.84 8.13 -3.98
C ILE A 107 11.66 9.39 -4.26
N ARG A 108 12.73 9.61 -3.49
CA ARG A 108 13.61 10.77 -3.65
C ARG A 108 14.38 10.70 -4.97
N ALA A 109 15.00 9.55 -5.26
CA ALA A 109 15.80 9.37 -6.47
C ALA A 109 14.94 9.52 -7.74
N LEU A 110 13.76 8.89 -7.75
CA LEU A 110 12.80 8.99 -8.84
C LEU A 110 12.28 10.42 -9.01
N ALA A 111 11.95 11.12 -7.93
CA ALA A 111 11.56 12.53 -8.01
C ALA A 111 12.66 13.39 -8.65
N GLN A 112 13.93 13.15 -8.29
CA GLN A 112 15.07 13.87 -8.90
C GLN A 112 15.22 13.56 -10.39
N GLN A 113 15.09 12.29 -10.78
CA GLN A 113 15.11 11.87 -12.19
C GLN A 113 13.98 12.49 -13.00
N ILE A 114 12.75 12.46 -12.47
CA ILE A 114 11.58 13.12 -13.09
C ILE A 114 11.85 14.62 -13.24
N GLY A 115 12.35 15.25 -12.18
CA GLY A 115 12.70 16.67 -12.18
C GLY A 115 13.70 17.01 -13.29
N ALA A 116 14.77 16.23 -13.42
CA ALA A 116 15.76 16.39 -14.48
C ALA A 116 15.16 16.16 -15.88
N GLN A 117 14.34 15.12 -16.06
CA GLN A 117 13.70 14.82 -17.34
C GLN A 117 12.75 15.94 -17.80
N ILE A 118 11.92 16.47 -16.88
CA ILE A 118 11.03 17.60 -17.19
C ILE A 118 11.84 18.87 -17.50
N ASN A 119 12.98 19.03 -16.83
CA ASN A 119 13.92 20.13 -17.04
C ASN A 119 14.95 19.85 -18.16
N LYS A 120 14.59 19.01 -19.15
CA LYS A 120 15.39 18.71 -20.35
C LYS A 120 16.82 18.19 -20.08
N GLY A 121 17.01 17.49 -18.97
CA GLY A 121 18.28 16.87 -18.57
C GLY A 121 19.05 17.66 -17.51
N ASP A 122 18.65 18.91 -17.23
CA ASP A 122 19.32 19.73 -16.22
C ASP A 122 18.79 19.43 -14.82
N TRP A 123 19.71 19.20 -13.88
CA TRP A 123 19.35 18.95 -12.48
C TRP A 123 18.70 20.16 -11.84
N LEU A 124 17.52 19.96 -11.26
CA LEU A 124 16.84 20.98 -10.47
C LEU A 124 17.63 21.24 -9.18
N LYS A 125 17.78 22.51 -8.80
CA LYS A 125 18.31 22.88 -7.48
C LYS A 125 17.17 22.93 -6.48
N PHE A 126 17.15 22.01 -5.53
CA PHE A 126 16.12 21.91 -4.50
C PHE A 126 16.71 21.66 -3.11
N SER A 127 15.90 21.93 -2.09
CA SER A 127 16.24 21.65 -0.70
C SER A 127 16.29 20.14 -0.44
N PRO A 128 17.27 19.63 0.33
CA PRO A 128 17.35 18.21 0.69
C PRO A 128 16.20 17.78 1.62
N ILE A 129 15.45 18.73 2.18
CA ILE A 129 14.29 18.47 3.01
C ILE A 129 13.09 18.22 2.10
N VAL A 130 12.68 16.96 2.03
CA VAL A 130 11.48 16.52 1.33
C VAL A 130 10.60 15.77 2.32
N ASN A 131 9.30 16.02 2.25
CA ASN A 131 8.32 15.38 3.12
C ASN A 131 7.46 14.46 2.25
N PRO A 132 7.77 13.16 2.17
CA PRO A 132 6.87 12.21 1.52
C PRO A 132 5.59 12.10 2.35
N SER A 133 4.45 12.20 1.68
CA SER A 133 3.14 11.97 2.27
C SER A 133 2.93 10.49 2.59
N LYS A 134 2.05 10.20 3.55
CA LYS A 134 1.63 8.83 3.80
C LYS A 134 0.97 8.25 2.54
N PRO A 135 1.28 7.00 2.16
CA PRO A 135 0.71 6.41 0.98
C PRO A 135 -0.79 6.16 1.16
N ILE A 136 -1.54 6.43 0.10
CA ILE A 136 -2.97 6.20 0.01
C ILE A 136 -3.24 5.08 -1.00
N ILE A 137 -4.26 4.27 -0.76
CA ILE A 137 -4.69 3.24 -1.70
C ILE A 137 -5.81 3.82 -2.54
N GLU A 138 -5.56 3.92 -3.84
CA GLU A 138 -6.49 4.50 -4.80
C GLU A 138 -6.93 3.43 -5.80
N LYS A 139 -7.98 3.76 -6.54
CA LYS A 139 -8.60 2.87 -7.52
C LYS A 139 -8.71 3.59 -8.85
N THR A 140 -8.15 2.97 -9.89
CA THR A 140 -8.27 3.43 -11.28
C THR A 140 -9.70 3.33 -11.80
N LYS A 141 -10.00 4.03 -12.90
CA LYS A 141 -11.29 3.93 -13.62
C LYS A 141 -11.59 2.49 -14.07
N SER A 142 -10.57 1.73 -14.47
CA SER A 142 -10.68 0.30 -14.83
C SER A 142 -10.92 -0.64 -13.64
N GLY A 143 -10.86 -0.11 -12.42
CA GLY A 143 -11.14 -0.83 -11.19
C GLY A 143 -9.94 -1.50 -10.53
N LYS A 144 -8.74 -1.33 -11.09
CA LYS A 144 -7.47 -1.78 -10.49
C LYS A 144 -7.07 -0.86 -9.34
N TYR A 145 -6.54 -1.44 -8.26
CA TYR A 145 -6.01 -0.69 -7.13
C TYR A 145 -4.52 -0.42 -7.30
N TYR A 146 -4.06 0.69 -6.74
CA TYR A 146 -2.65 1.04 -6.67
C TYR A 146 -2.37 1.80 -5.37
N ARG A 147 -1.09 1.88 -5.00
CA ARG A 147 -0.62 2.63 -3.84
C ARG A 147 0.01 3.92 -4.32
N SER A 148 -0.67 5.04 -4.08
CA SER A 148 -0.20 6.38 -4.47
C SER A 148 0.66 6.98 -3.36
N PHE A 149 1.83 7.46 -3.73
CA PHE A 149 2.77 8.20 -2.91
C PHE A 149 2.85 9.61 -3.46
N SER A 150 2.95 10.61 -2.57
CA SER A 150 3.13 12.00 -2.99
C SER A 150 4.37 12.58 -2.31
N ILE A 151 5.17 13.33 -3.08
CA ILE A 151 6.33 14.05 -2.57
C ILE A 151 6.26 15.51 -3.01
N GLU A 152 6.50 16.41 -2.06
CA GLU A 152 6.68 17.82 -2.33
C GLU A 152 8.15 18.20 -2.20
N VAL A 153 8.66 18.85 -3.25
CA VAL A 153 10.05 19.27 -3.37
C VAL A 153 10.09 20.79 -3.48
N ASN A 154 10.78 21.45 -2.55
CA ASN A 154 10.97 22.89 -2.60
C ASN A 154 12.23 23.22 -3.42
N LEU A 155 12.06 23.92 -4.53
CA LEU A 155 13.12 24.42 -5.38
C LEU A 155 13.75 25.68 -4.77
N ASN A 156 15.07 25.76 -4.91
CA ASN A 156 15.87 26.92 -4.51
C ASN A 156 15.92 27.97 -5.61
N GLU A 157 15.82 27.55 -6.87
CA GLU A 157 15.85 28.40 -8.06
C GLU A 157 14.71 28.01 -9.01
N LEU A 158 14.18 29.00 -9.74
CA LEU A 158 13.17 28.76 -10.75
C LEU A 158 13.87 28.28 -12.03
N PRO A 159 13.52 27.10 -12.57
CA PRO A 159 14.11 26.63 -13.82
C PRO A 159 13.76 27.60 -14.96
N GLU A 160 14.72 27.92 -15.82
CA GLU A 160 14.53 28.89 -16.92
C GLU A 160 13.29 28.55 -17.78
N HIS A 161 13.06 27.26 -18.01
CA HIS A 161 11.95 26.77 -18.81
C HIS A 161 10.57 26.80 -18.12
N CYS A 162 10.51 27.18 -16.84
CA CYS A 162 9.30 27.24 -16.03
C CYS A 162 8.96 28.67 -15.57
N GLN A 163 9.56 29.69 -16.19
CA GLN A 163 9.33 31.10 -15.82
C GLN A 163 7.90 31.57 -16.14
N THR A 164 7.27 31.03 -17.18
CA THR A 164 5.98 31.52 -17.69
C THR A 164 4.81 30.58 -17.42
N ASP A 165 5.05 29.26 -17.40
CA ASP A 165 3.99 28.26 -17.40
C ASP A 165 4.24 27.13 -16.42
N TYR A 166 3.17 26.73 -15.73
CA TYR A 166 3.13 25.51 -14.94
C TYR A 166 3.10 24.29 -15.86
N ARG A 167 3.91 23.27 -15.53
CA ARG A 167 4.05 22.05 -16.34
C ARG A 167 3.51 20.84 -15.61
N VAL A 168 2.69 20.07 -16.32
CA VAL A 168 2.19 18.78 -15.84
C VAL A 168 2.71 17.66 -16.74
N TRP A 169 3.20 16.62 -16.10
CA TRP A 169 3.50 15.35 -16.76
C TRP A 169 2.61 14.25 -16.16
N ILE A 170 1.88 13.52 -17.00
CA ILE A 170 1.01 12.41 -16.58
C ILE A 170 1.55 11.15 -17.24
N VAL A 171 1.89 10.14 -16.43
CA VAL A 171 2.51 8.90 -16.94
C VAL A 171 1.46 7.82 -17.27
N ASP A 172 0.26 7.88 -16.67
CA ASP A 172 -0.72 6.79 -16.67
C ASP A 172 -1.89 7.00 -17.67
N SER A 173 -1.78 7.92 -18.64
CA SER A 173 -2.68 7.90 -19.79
C SER A 173 -2.22 6.83 -20.78
N GLU A 174 -3.14 6.05 -21.33
CA GLU A 174 -2.88 5.06 -22.40
C GLU A 174 -2.09 5.66 -23.58
N ASP A 175 -2.08 6.99 -23.72
CA ASP A 175 -1.09 7.75 -24.47
C ASP A 175 0.12 8.12 -23.60
N SER A 176 1.20 7.36 -23.74
CA SER A 176 2.49 7.63 -23.09
C SER A 176 3.00 9.05 -23.34
N ASN A 177 3.41 9.74 -22.28
CA ASN A 177 4.24 10.96 -22.28
C ASN A 177 3.61 12.24 -22.86
N LYS A 178 2.38 12.59 -22.45
CA LYS A 178 1.84 13.92 -22.76
C LYS A 178 2.30 14.94 -21.71
N ILE A 179 3.12 15.90 -22.13
CA ILE A 179 3.42 17.10 -21.34
C ILE A 179 2.31 18.11 -21.64
N GLU A 180 1.43 18.36 -20.67
CA GLU A 180 0.44 19.42 -20.80
C GLU A 180 0.97 20.70 -20.17
N LYS A 181 1.10 21.75 -20.99
CA LYS A 181 1.33 23.12 -20.51
C LYS A 181 -0.03 23.73 -20.17
N LYS A 182 -0.30 23.96 -18.90
CA LYS A 182 -1.56 24.59 -18.45
C LYS A 182 -1.27 25.57 -17.32
N ASN A 183 -1.91 26.72 -17.36
CA ASN A 183 -1.80 27.73 -16.30
C ASN A 183 -2.73 27.32 -15.13
N ILE A 184 -2.17 26.70 -14.08
CA ILE A 184 -2.94 26.29 -12.90
C ILE A 184 -2.69 27.28 -11.76
N LYS A 185 -3.74 27.96 -11.30
CA LYS A 185 -3.70 28.93 -10.19
C LYS A 185 -3.88 28.31 -8.80
N GLY A 186 -4.02 26.98 -8.68
CA GLY A 186 -4.32 26.25 -7.44
C GLY A 186 -3.45 25.01 -7.20
N HIS A 187 -3.78 24.22 -6.17
CA HIS A 187 -3.04 23.00 -5.83
C HIS A 187 -3.23 21.94 -6.94
N PRO A 188 -2.14 21.31 -7.45
CA PRO A 188 -2.20 20.35 -8.56
C PRO A 188 -3.21 19.20 -8.38
N ILE A 189 -3.38 18.73 -7.14
CA ILE A 189 -4.32 17.67 -6.77
C ILE A 189 -5.79 18.06 -7.05
N GLN A 190 -6.18 19.34 -6.89
CA GLN A 190 -7.55 19.79 -7.20
C GLN A 190 -7.85 19.74 -8.71
N PHE A 191 -6.82 19.78 -9.56
CA PHE A 191 -6.98 19.63 -10.99
C PHE A 191 -7.24 18.17 -11.39
N PHE A 192 -6.59 17.23 -10.71
CA PHE A 192 -6.75 15.80 -10.96
C PHE A 192 -8.08 15.23 -10.47
N SER A 193 -8.66 15.76 -9.38
CA SER A 193 -10.01 15.33 -8.94
C SER A 193 -11.07 15.59 -10.01
N ASN A 194 -10.92 16.66 -10.79
CA ASN A 194 -11.89 17.05 -11.82
C ASN A 194 -11.71 16.27 -13.14
N HIS A 195 -10.49 15.86 -13.50
CA HIS A 195 -10.24 15.02 -14.68
C HIS A 195 -10.52 13.52 -14.47
N HIS A 196 -10.63 13.07 -13.21
CA HIS A 196 -11.10 11.71 -12.90
C HIS A 196 -12.62 11.59 -12.75
N GLN A 197 -13.36 12.70 -12.59
CA GLN A 197 -14.82 12.72 -12.51
C GLN A 197 -15.54 12.91 -13.85
N ALA A 198 -14.85 13.40 -14.89
CA ALA A 198 -15.34 13.41 -16.27
C ALA A 198 -14.85 12.17 -17.03
#